data_AF-A0A0M1JSY8-F1
#
_entry.id   AF-A0A0M1JSY8-F1
#
_cell.length_a   1.000
_cell.length_b   1.000
_cell.length_c   1.000
_cell.angle_alpha   90.00
_cell.angle_beta   90.00
_cell.angle_gamma   90.00
#
_symmetry.space_group_name_H-M   'P 1'
#
loop_
_entity.id
_entity.type
_entity.pdbx_description
1 polymer ?
#
loop_
_entity_poly.entity_id
_entity_poly.type
_entity_poly.pdbx_seq_one_letter_code
_entity_poly.pdbx_strand_id
1 'polypeptide(L)'
;MTSTVTYPHIEKVSGEPAKLQRIPRVLVAQIVMDYLAYGWSVEEICRQHPYLKLSEAHAAMTYYFEHQQEINQEIRTEWEQAEQAKSQLLRSPFFVRIQAKGLR
;
A
#
# COMPACT_ATOMS: atom_id res chain seq x y z
N MET A 1 -25.12 -6.76 -22.17
CA MET A 1 -24.00 -7.61 -21.71
C MET A 1 -23.08 -6.72 -20.90
N THR A 2 -23.12 -6.80 -19.57
CA THR A 2 -22.17 -6.08 -18.71
C THR A 2 -20.89 -6.89 -18.67
N SER A 3 -19.92 -6.52 -19.50
CA SER A 3 -18.58 -7.09 -19.42
C SER A 3 -17.93 -6.57 -18.15
N THR A 4 -17.94 -7.37 -17.08
CA THR A 4 -17.16 -7.08 -15.88
C THR A 4 -15.70 -7.18 -16.29
N VAL A 5 -15.03 -6.04 -16.46
CA VAL A 5 -13.58 -6.00 -16.74
C VAL A 5 -12.87 -6.48 -15.49
N THR A 6 -12.45 -7.74 -15.50
CA THR A 6 -11.62 -8.32 -14.43
C THR A 6 -10.18 -7.88 -14.68
N TYR A 7 -9.58 -7.15 -13.74
CA TYR A 7 -8.16 -6.84 -13.79
C TYR A 7 -7.34 -8.12 -13.58
N PRO A 8 -6.54 -8.55 -14.56
CA PRO A 8 -5.68 -9.71 -14.36
C PRO A 8 -4.72 -9.41 -13.21
N HIS A 9 -4.50 -10.41 -12.33
CA HIS A 9 -3.61 -10.34 -11.16
C HIS A 9 -4.07 -9.50 -9.97
N ILE A 10 -5.19 -8.77 -10.06
CA ILE A 10 -5.74 -8.01 -8.93
C ILE A 10 -6.97 -8.71 -8.40
N GLU A 11 -7.03 -8.86 -7.08
CA GLU A 11 -8.20 -9.33 -6.36
C GLU A 11 -8.76 -8.17 -5.54
N LYS A 12 -10.03 -7.82 -5.79
CA LYS A 12 -10.77 -6.84 -5.01
C LYS A 12 -12.02 -7.49 -4.44
N VAL A 13 -12.03 -7.68 -3.12
CA VAL A 13 -13.23 -8.07 -2.37
C VAL A 13 -13.94 -6.80 -1.91
N SER A 14 -15.25 -6.73 -2.05
CA SER A 14 -16.04 -5.56 -1.63
C SER A 14 -15.79 -5.24 -0.15
N GLY A 15 -15.32 -4.03 0.14
CA GLY A 15 -14.99 -3.59 1.49
C GLY A 15 -13.57 -3.91 1.97
N GLU A 16 -12.77 -4.63 1.19
CA GLU A 16 -11.34 -4.86 1.45
C GLU A 16 -10.47 -4.03 0.48
N PRO A 17 -9.22 -3.68 0.88
CA PRO A 17 -8.25 -3.10 -0.04
C PRO A 17 -7.96 -4.00 -1.25
N ALA A 18 -7.64 -3.37 -2.39
CA ALA A 18 -7.23 -4.12 -3.58
C ALA A 18 -5.85 -4.77 -3.35
N LYS A 19 -5.72 -6.06 -3.65
CA LYS A 19 -4.49 -6.84 -3.40
C LYS A 19 -4.05 -7.64 -4.62
N LEU A 20 -2.77 -8.00 -4.67
CA LEU A 20 -2.27 -8.90 -5.72
C LEU A 20 -2.77 -10.33 -5.47
N GLN A 21 -3.33 -10.96 -6.50
CA GLN A 21 -3.84 -12.33 -6.43
C GLN A 21 -2.75 -13.35 -6.03
N ARG A 22 -1.52 -13.20 -6.54
CA ARG A 22 -0.40 -14.11 -6.23
C ARG A 22 0.19 -13.86 -4.84
N ILE A 23 0.21 -12.61 -4.40
CA ILE A 23 0.77 -12.20 -3.10
C ILE A 23 -0.27 -11.32 -2.38
N PRO A 24 -1.25 -11.92 -1.69
CA PRO A 24 -2.37 -11.18 -1.08
C PRO A 24 -1.96 -10.17 0.00
N ARG A 25 -0.71 -10.24 0.49
CA ARG A 25 -0.13 -9.29 1.44
C ARG A 25 0.31 -7.98 0.79
N VAL A 26 0.48 -7.96 -0.53
CA VAL A 26 0.87 -6.77 -1.27
C VAL A 26 -0.39 -6.09 -1.79
N LEU A 27 -0.62 -4.88 -1.30
CA LEU A 27 -1.77 -4.08 -1.68
C LEU A 27 -1.44 -3.22 -2.91
N VAL A 28 -2.44 -2.93 -3.72
CA VAL A 28 -2.31 -1.99 -4.84
C VAL A 28 -1.91 -0.62 -4.33
N ALA A 29 -2.50 -0.18 -3.20
CA ALA A 29 -2.14 1.06 -2.53
C ALA A 29 -0.64 1.18 -2.22
N GLN A 30 0.02 0.08 -1.82
CA GLN A 30 1.46 0.07 -1.54
C GLN A 30 2.31 0.30 -2.79
N ILE A 31 1.96 -0.35 -3.89
CA ILE A 31 2.64 -0.17 -5.19
C ILE A 31 2.46 1.28 -5.68
N VAL A 32 1.25 1.82 -5.51
CA VAL A 32 0.91 3.20 -5.89
C VAL A 32 1.63 4.21 -5.00
N MET A 33 1.84 3.93 -3.72
CA MET A 33 2.62 4.80 -2.84
C MET A 33 4.05 4.98 -3.36
N ASP A 34 4.70 3.93 -3.87
CA ASP A 34 6.05 4.06 -4.45
C ASP A 34 6.05 4.97 -5.68
N TYR A 35 5.03 4.85 -6.53
CA TYR A 35 4.82 5.74 -7.67
C TYR A 35 4.62 7.20 -7.22
N LEU A 36 3.76 7.45 -6.23
CA LEU A 36 3.43 8.80 -5.77
C LEU A 36 4.55 9.47 -4.96
N ALA A 37 5.24 8.70 -4.11
CA ALA A 37 6.26 9.22 -3.21
C ALA A 37 7.58 9.49 -3.92
N TYR A 38 7.97 8.60 -4.85
CA TYR A 38 9.29 8.65 -5.49
C TYR A 38 9.24 8.97 -6.98
N GLY A 39 8.05 8.98 -7.61
CA GLY A 39 7.91 9.17 -9.06
C GLY A 39 8.49 8.01 -9.87
N TRP A 40 8.60 6.82 -9.27
CA TRP A 40 9.17 5.65 -9.94
C TRP A 40 8.31 5.15 -11.08
N SER A 41 8.95 4.77 -12.20
CA SER A 41 8.26 4.03 -13.26
C SER A 41 7.94 2.60 -12.79
N VAL A 42 7.05 1.91 -13.51
CA VAL A 42 6.69 0.51 -13.19
C VAL A 42 7.93 -0.40 -13.19
N GLU A 43 8.85 -0.17 -14.12
CA GLU A 43 10.11 -0.90 -14.21
C GLU A 43 11.03 -0.62 -13.02
N GLU A 44 11.08 0.63 -12.53
CA GLU A 44 11.82 0.97 -11.31
C GLU A 44 11.18 0.33 -10.09
N ILE A 45 9.86 0.37 -9.95
CA ILE A 45 9.13 -0.31 -8.86
C ILE A 45 9.47 -1.81 -8.85
N CYS A 46 9.45 -2.48 -10.00
CA CYS A 46 9.85 -3.89 -10.09
C CYS A 46 11.33 -4.13 -9.79
N ARG A 47 12.22 -3.18 -10.09
CA ARG A 47 13.64 -3.27 -9.70
C ARG A 47 13.83 -3.17 -8.19
N GLN A 48 13.07 -2.30 -7.53
CA GLN A 48 13.12 -2.09 -6.07
C GLN A 48 12.41 -3.22 -5.30
N HIS A 49 11.44 -3.87 -5.93
CA HIS A 49 10.71 -5.02 -5.39
C HIS A 49 10.84 -6.24 -6.31
N PRO A 50 11.96 -6.98 -6.27
CA PRO A 50 12.24 -8.09 -7.20
C PRO A 50 11.23 -9.23 -7.18
N TYR A 51 10.38 -9.30 -6.14
CA TYR A 51 9.31 -10.27 -6.03
C TYR A 51 8.06 -9.90 -6.85
N LEU A 52 7.94 -8.65 -7.32
CA LEU A 52 6.86 -8.19 -8.19
C LEU A 52 7.15 -8.56 -9.64
N LYS A 53 6.14 -9.10 -10.33
CA LYS A 53 6.20 -9.27 -11.78
C LYS A 53 5.78 -7.97 -12.47
N LEU A 54 6.40 -7.68 -13.61
CA LEU A 54 6.08 -6.49 -14.41
C LEU A 54 4.59 -6.44 -14.79
N SER A 55 3.99 -7.59 -15.13
CA SER A 55 2.55 -7.68 -15.44
C SER A 55 1.65 -7.36 -14.25
N GLU A 56 2.06 -7.73 -13.03
CA GLU A 56 1.31 -7.45 -11.79
C GLU A 56 1.38 -5.95 -11.45
N ALA A 57 2.56 -5.35 -11.59
CA ALA A 57 2.75 -3.94 -11.34
C ALA A 57 2.01 -3.06 -12.37
N HIS A 58 2.03 -3.43 -13.66
CA HIS A 58 1.20 -2.74 -14.65
C HIS A 58 -0.30 -2.90 -14.38
N ALA A 59 -0.76 -4.11 -14.00
CA ALA A 59 -2.17 -4.31 -13.63
C ALA A 59 -2.58 -3.44 -12.44
N ALA A 60 -1.71 -3.32 -11.42
CA ALA A 60 -1.92 -2.45 -10.27
C ALA A 60 -2.02 -0.97 -10.68
N MET A 61 -1.14 -0.51 -11.57
CA MET A 61 -1.21 0.86 -12.08
C MET A 61 -2.46 1.12 -12.94
N THR A 62 -2.87 0.17 -13.78
CA THR A 62 -4.12 0.28 -14.53
C THR A 62 -5.32 0.39 -13.58
N TYR A 63 -5.38 -0.47 -12.56
CA TYR A 63 -6.41 -0.41 -11.53
C TYR A 63 -6.44 0.95 -10.84
N TYR A 64 -5.26 1.45 -10.44
CA TYR A 64 -5.12 2.75 -9.81
C TYR A 64 -5.65 3.88 -10.67
N PHE A 65 -5.29 3.95 -11.95
CA PHE A 65 -5.72 5.07 -12.80
C PHE A 65 -7.24 5.10 -13.01
N GLU A 66 -7.91 3.94 -12.95
CA GLU A 66 -9.38 3.86 -13.03
C GLU A 66 -10.06 4.07 -11.66
N HIS A 67 -9.36 3.83 -10.55
CA HIS A 67 -9.89 3.88 -9.17
C HIS A 67 -9.09 4.84 -8.26
N GLN A 68 -8.60 5.96 -8.80
CA GLN A 68 -7.65 6.82 -8.08
C GLN A 68 -8.19 7.33 -6.74
N GLN A 69 -9.47 7.72 -6.69
CA GLN A 69 -10.07 8.24 -5.45
C GLN A 69 -10.10 7.19 -4.35
N GLU A 70 -10.47 5.96 -4.69
CA GLU A 70 -10.53 4.83 -3.77
C GLU A 70 -9.15 4.53 -3.20
N ILE A 71 -8.14 4.35 -4.06
CA ILE A 71 -6.78 4.05 -3.63
C ILE A 71 -6.17 5.20 -2.83
N ASN A 72 -6.37 6.44 -3.25
CA ASN A 72 -5.88 7.60 -2.50
C ASN A 72 -6.53 7.68 -1.10
N GLN A 73 -7.78 7.26 -0.96
CA GLN A 73 -8.45 7.18 0.34
C GLN A 73 -7.91 6.03 1.20
N GLU A 74 -7.64 4.86 0.60
CA GLU A 74 -6.97 3.75 1.28
C GLU A 74 -5.60 4.19 1.84
N ILE A 75 -4.78 4.83 1.01
CA ILE A 75 -3.46 5.36 1.41
C ILE A 75 -3.56 6.35 2.57
N ARG A 76 -4.49 7.31 2.50
CA ARG A 76 -4.71 8.29 3.59
C ARG A 76 -5.14 7.61 4.89
N THR A 77 -6.05 6.64 4.79
CA THR A 77 -6.56 5.90 5.95
C THR A 77 -5.43 5.12 6.62
N GLU A 78 -4.59 4.42 5.85
CA GLU A 78 -3.42 3.72 6.37
C GLU A 78 -2.43 4.67 7.05
N TRP A 79 -2.18 5.84 6.44
CA TRP A 79 -1.31 6.87 7.02
C TRP A 79 -1.83 7.38 8.37
N GLU A 80 -3.11 7.72 8.44
CA GLU A 80 -3.75 8.19 9.68
C GLU A 80 -3.69 7.13 10.78
N GLN A 81 -3.94 5.85 10.45
CA GLN A 81 -3.82 4.75 11.39
C GLN A 81 -2.40 4.59 11.91
N ALA A 82 -1.39 4.69 11.03
CA ALA A 82 0.01 4.62 11.41
C ALA A 82 0.42 5.76 12.35
N GLU A 83 -0.03 6.99 12.08
CA GLU A 83 0.27 8.16 12.92
C GLU A 83 -0.42 8.08 14.29
N GLN A 84 -1.66 7.57 14.34
CA GLN A 84 -2.36 7.29 15.60
C GLN A 84 -1.63 6.23 16.42
N ALA A 85 -1.22 5.12 15.80
CA ALA A 85 -0.48 4.05 16.47
C ALA A 85 0.86 4.54 17.02
N LYS A 86 1.60 5.34 16.25
CA LYS A 86 2.85 5.99 16.68
C LYS A 86 2.62 6.92 17.88
N SER A 87 1.59 7.75 17.82
CA SER A 87 1.22 8.65 18.91
C SER A 87 0.89 7.91 20.21
N GLN A 88 0.25 6.73 20.12
CA GLN A 88 -0.04 5.88 21.29
C GLN A 88 1.23 5.22 21.85
N LEU A 89 2.13 4.73 20.99
CA LEU A 89 3.40 4.13 21.41
C LEU A 89 4.28 5.12 22.17
N LEU A 90 4.40 6.36 21.68
CA LEU A 90 5.15 7.44 22.33
C LEU A 90 4.61 7.76 23.74
N ARG A 91 3.32 7.50 23.98
CA ARG A 91 2.64 7.69 25.28
C ARG A 91 2.68 6.45 26.17
N SER A 92 3.23 5.33 25.71
CA SER A 92 3.25 4.10 26.51
C SER A 92 4.24 4.21 27.68
N PRO A 93 3.92 3.68 28.88
CA PRO A 93 4.82 3.67 30.01
C PRO A 93 6.16 2.98 29.72
N PHE A 94 6.18 2.02 28.80
CA PHE A 94 7.39 1.34 28.35
C PHE A 94 8.32 2.28 27.58
N PHE A 95 7.79 3.06 26.64
CA PHE A 95 8.57 4.03 25.87
C PHE A 95 9.13 5.16 26.74
N VAL A 96 8.33 5.66 27.69
CA VAL A 96 8.77 6.66 28.69
C VAL A 96 9.94 6.12 29.52
N ARG A 97 9.92 4.84 29.90
CA ARG A 97 11.01 4.19 30.63
C ARG A 97 12.27 3.99 29.78
N ILE A 98 12.14 3.70 28.48
CA ILE A 98 13.29 3.62 27.56
C ILE A 98 13.96 4.99 27.42
N GLN A 99 13.17 6.06 27.19
CA GLN A 99 13.69 7.43 27.11
C GLN A 99 14.39 7.86 28.39
N ALA A 100 13.80 7.60 29.56
CA ALA A 100 14.38 7.96 30.85
C ALA A 100 15.72 7.24 31.13
N LYS A 101 15.98 6.10 30.47
CA LYS A 101 17.23 5.34 30.59
C LYS A 101 18.29 5.71 29.54
N GLY A 102 18.03 6.67 28.65
CA GLY A 102 19.02 7.18 27.70
C GLY A 102 19.43 6.20 26.58
N LEU A 103 18.73 5.08 26.44
CA LEU A 103 18.93 4.14 25.33
C LEU A 103 18.12 4.64 24.12
N ARG A 104 18.84 5.10 23.09
CA ARG A 104 18.29 5.42 21.77
C ARG A 104 18.47 4.24 20.83
#